data_AF-A0A6G4QYX1-F1
#
_entry.id   AF-A0A6G4QYX1-F1
#
_cell.length_a   1.000
_cell.length_b   1.000
_cell.length_c   1.000
_cell.angle_alpha   90.00
_cell.angle_beta   90.00
_cell.angle_gamma   90.00
#
_symmetry.space_group_name_H-M   'P 1'
#
loop_
_entity.id
_entity.type
_entity.pdbx_description
1 polymer ?
#
loop_
_entity_poly.entity_id
_entity_poly.type
_entity_poly.pdbx_seq_one_letter_code
_entity_poly.pdbx_strand_id
1 'polypeptide(L)'
;MPDRIFMPLCALVALAMIAFSMVWPQGYGDRSPGPFGSTPIQQTPEMKALIEKEKTAARRSEDRRRREAEAAAAASAEAGQ
;
A
#
# COMPACT_ATOMS: atom_id res chain seq x y z
N MET A 1 -13.07 32.74 20.18
CA MET A 1 -11.78 32.93 19.47
C MET A 1 -12.10 33.39 18.07
N PRO A 2 -11.39 34.37 17.47
CA PRO A 2 -11.74 34.81 16.11
C PRO A 2 -11.57 33.63 15.16
N ASP A 3 -12.60 33.28 14.39
CA ASP A 3 -12.61 32.14 13.46
C ASP A 3 -11.43 32.17 12.48
N ARG A 4 -10.89 33.37 12.23
CA ARG A 4 -9.69 33.65 11.44
C ARG A 4 -8.41 33.02 11.99
N ILE A 5 -8.40 32.61 13.25
CA ILE A 5 -7.28 31.91 13.90
C ILE A 5 -7.64 30.45 14.14
N PHE A 6 -8.88 30.16 14.53
CA PHE A 6 -9.34 28.81 14.81
C PHE A 6 -9.30 27.91 13.58
N MET A 7 -9.86 28.35 12.45
CA MET A 7 -9.90 27.54 11.23
C MET A 7 -8.50 27.24 10.65
N PRO A 8 -7.56 28.20 10.54
CA PRO A 8 -6.19 27.89 10.13
C PRO A 8 -5.46 26.98 11.09
N LEU A 9 -5.68 27.11 12.41
CA LEU A 9 -5.08 26.23 13.40
C LEU A 9 -5.58 24.78 13.22
N CYS A 10 -6.88 24.59 13.00
CA CYS A 10 -7.44 23.27 12.70
C CYS A 10 -6.84 22.67 11.41
N ALA A 11 -6.63 23.49 10.37
CA ALA A 11 -5.99 23.03 9.13
C ALA A 11 -4.53 22.60 9.37
N LEU A 12 -3.76 23.34 10.16
CA LEU A 12 -2.40 22.97 10.54
C LEU A 12 -2.36 21.67 11.34
N VAL A 13 -3.29 21.48 12.28
CA VAL A 13 -3.40 20.23 13.05
C VAL A 13 -3.76 19.05 12.15
N ALA A 14 -4.66 19.24 11.19
CA ALA A 14 -5.02 18.19 10.23
C ALA A 14 -3.82 17.80 9.35
N LEU A 15 -3.05 18.77 8.86
CA LEU A 15 -1.82 18.51 8.11
C LEU A 15 -0.77 17.78 8.96
N ALA A 16 -0.63 18.15 10.23
CA ALA A 16 0.27 17.45 11.15
C ALA A 16 -0.15 15.99 11.38
N MET A 17 -1.45 15.71 11.48
CA MET A 17 -2.00 14.35 11.59
C MET A 17 -1.76 13.51 10.34
N ILE A 18 -1.91 14.10 9.15
CA ILE A 18 -1.61 13.43 7.88
C ILE A 18 -0.11 13.12 7.78
N ALA A 19 0.75 14.10 8.08
CA ALA A 19 2.20 13.90 8.07
C ALA A 19 2.64 12.82 9.07
N PHE A 20 2.04 12.80 10.27
CA PHE A 20 2.28 11.75 11.26
C PHE A 20 1.81 10.37 10.79
N SER A 21 0.68 10.28 10.08
CA SER A 21 0.22 9.02 9.47
C SER A 21 1.19 8.50 8.40
N MET A 22 1.81 9.40 7.62
CA MET A 22 2.83 9.04 6.63
C MET A 22 4.15 8.54 7.25
N VAL A 23 4.43 8.88 8.51
CA VAL A 23 5.56 8.35 9.28
C VAL A 23 5.32 6.89 9.68
N TRP A 24 4.07 6.41 9.64
CA TRP A 24 3.77 5.00 9.88
C TRP A 24 4.06 4.16 8.63
N PRO A 25 4.79 3.04 8.76
CA PRO A 25 5.14 2.18 7.64
C PRO A 25 3.88 1.67 6.93
N GLN A 26 3.70 2.10 5.68
CA GLN A 26 2.60 1.69 4.82
C GLN A 26 2.98 0.38 4.11
N GLY A 27 2.88 -0.75 4.82
CA GLY A 27 3.15 -2.07 4.24
C GLY A 27 3.51 -3.14 5.27
N TYR A 28 3.36 -4.40 4.88
CA TYR A 28 3.76 -5.55 5.69
C TYR A 28 5.27 -5.50 6.00
N GLY A 29 5.62 -5.04 7.20
CA GLY A 29 6.93 -5.25 7.81
C GLY A 29 7.98 -4.13 7.65
N ASP A 30 7.61 -2.94 7.17
CA ASP A 30 8.55 -1.82 7.21
C ASP A 30 8.61 -1.21 8.62
N ARG A 31 9.80 -0.76 9.03
CA ARG A 31 10.07 -0.42 10.44
C ARG A 31 9.38 0.91 10.79
N SER A 32 8.67 0.98 11.92
CA SER A 32 8.26 2.29 12.45
C SER A 32 9.50 3.09 12.89
N PRO A 33 9.61 4.38 12.55
CA PRO A 33 10.77 5.20 12.90
C PRO A 33 10.97 5.28 14.43
N GLY A 34 12.21 5.13 14.89
CA GLY A 34 12.53 5.27 16.32
C GLY A 34 12.13 6.65 16.84
N PRO A 35 11.58 6.78 18.07
CA PRO A 35 11.57 5.82 19.19
C PRO A 35 10.39 4.82 19.21
N PHE A 36 9.51 4.81 18.21
CA PHE A 36 8.39 3.88 18.17
C PHE A 36 8.75 2.66 17.32
N GLY A 37 8.77 1.45 17.90
CA GLY A 37 8.91 0.18 17.17
C GLY A 37 10.02 -0.75 17.63
N SER A 38 9.69 -2.04 17.79
CA SER A 38 10.65 -3.15 17.93
C SER A 38 10.94 -3.78 16.56
N THR A 39 12.10 -4.43 16.41
CA THR A 39 12.49 -5.13 15.17
C THR A 39 11.40 -6.16 14.80
N PRO A 40 10.70 -5.99 13.67
CA PRO A 40 9.63 -6.91 13.30
C PRO A 40 10.19 -8.31 13.04
N ILE A 41 9.54 -9.36 13.57
CA ILE A 41 9.90 -10.77 13.30
C ILE A 41 9.91 -11.08 11.79
N GLN A 42 9.14 -10.32 11.00
CA GLN A 42 9.08 -10.40 9.53
C GLN A 42 10.34 -9.87 8.82
N GLN A 43 11.28 -9.22 9.53
CA GLN A 43 12.54 -8.75 8.95
C GLN A 43 13.67 -9.76 9.02
N THR A 44 13.44 -10.97 9.56
CA THR A 44 14.41 -12.06 9.45
C THR A 44 14.64 -12.42 7.98
N PRO A 45 15.88 -12.77 7.59
CA PRO A 45 16.21 -13.08 6.19
C PRO A 45 15.37 -14.25 5.66
N GLU A 46 15.02 -15.22 6.52
CA GLU A 46 14.15 -16.34 6.19
C GLU A 46 12.73 -15.89 5.85
N MET A 47 12.15 -14.97 6.63
CA MET A 47 10.77 -14.53 6.43
C MET A 47 10.62 -13.58 5.24
N LYS A 48 11.65 -12.77 4.96
CA LYS A 48 11.72 -11.97 3.73
C LYS A 48 11.72 -12.86 2.48
N ALA A 49 12.47 -13.96 2.51
CA ALA A 49 12.51 -14.92 1.39
C ALA A 49 11.15 -15.60 1.17
N LEU A 50 10.44 -15.93 2.25
CA LEU A 50 9.07 -16.49 2.19
C LEU A 50 8.07 -15.47 1.64
N ILE A 51 8.12 -14.22 2.09
CA ILE A 51 7.24 -13.14 1.64
C ILE A 51 7.47 -12.81 0.16
N GLU A 52 8.73 -12.73 -0.29
CA GLU A 52 9.06 -12.51 -1.71
C GLU A 52 8.60 -13.68 -2.60
N LYS A 53 8.73 -14.92 -2.11
CA LYS A 53 8.24 -16.10 -2.83
C LYS A 53 6.72 -16.04 -2.99
N GLU A 54 5.99 -15.66 -1.95
CA GLU A 54 4.53 -15.52 -1.98
C GLU A 54 4.09 -14.36 -2.90
N LYS A 55 4.75 -13.20 -2.79
CA LYS A 55 4.50 -12.03 -3.63
C LYS A 55 4.75 -12.30 -5.12
N THR A 56 5.78 -13.09 -5.43
CA THR A 56 6.07 -13.53 -6.80
C THR A 56 5.02 -14.52 -7.33
N ALA A 57 4.47 -15.37 -6.46
CA ALA A 57 3.36 -16.26 -6.83
C ALA A 57 2.07 -15.47 -7.09
N ALA A 58 1.77 -14.47 -6.25
CA ALA A 58 0.62 -13.58 -6.40
C ALA A 58 0.68 -12.78 -7.71
N ARG A 59 1.82 -12.12 -8.02
CA ARG A 59 2.00 -11.37 -9.28
C ARG A 59 1.77 -12.24 -10.52
N ARG A 60 2.27 -13.47 -10.52
CA ARG A 60 2.07 -14.41 -11.65
C ARG A 60 0.60 -14.85 -11.80
N SER A 61 -0.16 -14.86 -10.71
CA SER A 61 -1.60 -15.12 -10.75
C SER A 61 -2.36 -13.93 -11.32
N GLU A 62 -2.02 -12.71 -10.90
CA GLU A 62 -2.61 -11.48 -11.40
C GLU A 62 -2.34 -11.29 -12.91
N ASP A 63 -1.10 -11.52 -13.36
CA ASP A 63 -0.75 -11.44 -14.77
C ASP A 63 -1.54 -12.44 -15.64
N ARG A 64 -1.79 -13.65 -15.11
CA ARG A 64 -2.61 -14.65 -15.80
C ARG A 64 -4.06 -14.19 -15.92
N ARG A 65 -4.66 -13.75 -14.81
CA ARG A 65 -6.04 -13.23 -14.80
C ARG A 65 -6.20 -12.03 -15.73
N ARG A 66 -5.19 -11.17 -15.79
CA ARG A 66 -5.18 -10.03 -16.69
C ARG A 66 -5.12 -10.45 -18.16
N ARG A 67 -4.25 -11.40 -18.51
CA ARG A 67 -4.18 -11.94 -19.88
C ARG A 67 -5.47 -12.66 -20.29
N GLU A 68 -6.08 -13.40 -19.37
CA GLU A 68 -7.37 -14.05 -19.60
C GLU A 68 -8.49 -13.02 -19.81
N ALA A 69 -8.50 -11.93 -19.03
CA ALA A 69 -9.45 -10.84 -19.21
C ALA A 69 -9.23 -10.08 -20.53
N GLU A 70 -7.97 -9.82 -20.91
CA GLU A 70 -7.62 -9.18 -22.19
C GLU A 70 -8.00 -10.08 -23.38
N ALA A 71 -7.79 -11.40 -23.28
CA ALA A 71 -8.21 -12.37 -24.30
C ALA A 71 -9.74 -12.49 -24.41
N ALA A 72 -10.45 -12.51 -23.27
CA ALA A 72 -11.91 -12.52 -23.24
C ALA A 72 -12.50 -11.22 -23.82
N ALA A 73 -11.87 -10.07 -23.54
CA ALA A 73 -12.26 -8.79 -24.12
C ALA A 73 -12.03 -8.74 -25.63
N ALA A 74 -10.90 -9.28 -26.12
CA ALA A 74 -10.63 -9.39 -27.56
C ALA A 74 -11.63 -10.31 -28.26
N ALA A 75 -11.91 -11.50 -27.71
CA ALA A 75 -12.90 -12.43 -28.27
C ALA A 75 -14.32 -11.85 -28.28
N SER A 76 -14.68 -11.06 -27.26
CA SER A 76 -15.98 -10.37 -27.20
C SER A 76 -16.08 -9.22 -28.22
N ALA A 77 -14.95 -8.58 -28.57
CA ALA A 77 -14.91 -7.55 -29.60
C ALA A 77 -15.01 -8.13 -31.03
N GLU A 78 -14.47 -9.34 -31.26
CA GLU A 78 -14.58 -10.05 -32.53
C GLU A 78 -15.97 -10.68 -32.76
N ALA A 79 -16.65 -11.12 -31.70
CA ALA A 79 -18.00 -11.69 -31.80
C ALA A 79 -19.13 -10.65 -31.98
N GLY A 80 -18.82 -9.36 -31.83
CA GLY A 80 -19.77 -8.25 -31.97
C GLY A 80 -19.71 -7.53 -33.32
N GLN A 81 -18.97 -8.06 -34.29
CA GLN A 81 -18.75 -7.52 -35.63
C GLN A 81 -19.37 -8.43 -36.69
#